data_AF-A0A7T1HS37-F1
#
_entry.id   AF-A0A7T1HS37-F1
#
_cell.length_a   1.000
_cell.length_b   1.000
_cell.length_c   1.000
_cell.angle_alpha   90.00
_cell.angle_beta   90.00
_cell.angle_gamma   90.00
#
_symmetry.space_group_name_H-M   'P 1'
#
loop_
_entity.id
_entity.type
_entity.pdbx_description
1 polymer ?
#
loop_
_entity_poly.entity_id
_entity_poly.type
_entity_poly.pdbx_seq_one_letter_code
_entity_poly.pdbx_strand_id
1 'polypeptide(L)'
;MSSRLEASGSPPLAELQIHATEPAAFRDANRRLLTVLQQKTGCAVFVDSSKKLSRLKLLLQDPDLQVLPVHIVRRPEGVVCSNIAKGRPWREELETYHRNLWPRYDLLRHHPHLLVSYESLCRQPEQVLGRIMQAAGLAFEPDQLDWTRHEHHNVNGNKRTRTSRASTIRLDERWRRQLSRRQRLAIRLAQARFRLRLLLRFGLWPRPL
;
A
#
# COMPACT_ATOMS: atom_id res chain seq x y z
N MET A 1 8.80 9.82 31.29
CA MET A 1 10.27 9.94 31.16
C MET A 1 10.60 10.09 29.70
N SER A 2 11.04 11.30 29.31
CA SER A 2 11.32 11.71 27.94
C SER A 2 12.67 11.14 27.50
N SER A 3 12.67 10.07 26.71
CA SER A 3 13.89 9.54 26.11
C SER A 3 14.26 10.38 24.89
N ARG A 4 15.05 11.43 25.10
CA ARG A 4 15.66 12.22 24.02
C ARG A 4 16.57 11.32 23.20
N LEU A 5 16.31 11.33 21.90
CA LEU A 5 17.09 10.64 20.88
C LEU A 5 18.33 11.47 20.58
N GLU A 6 19.41 11.24 21.32
CA GLU A 6 20.73 11.77 20.96
C GLU A 6 21.67 10.59 20.73
N ALA A 7 21.60 10.01 19.52
CA ALA A 7 22.77 9.37 18.95
C ALA A 7 23.69 10.50 18.51
N SER A 8 24.87 10.60 19.13
CA SER A 8 25.83 11.69 18.97
C SER A 8 25.97 12.15 17.51
N GLY A 9 25.56 13.38 17.22
CA GLY A 9 25.79 14.05 15.94
C GLY A 9 24.75 13.85 14.83
N SER A 10 23.62 13.15 15.07
CA SER A 10 22.52 13.08 14.08
C SER A 10 21.42 14.09 14.37
N PRO A 11 20.81 14.73 13.35
CA PRO A 11 19.71 15.66 13.56
C PRO A 11 18.52 14.95 14.23
N PRO A 12 17.70 15.68 15.02
CA PRO A 12 16.47 15.14 15.60
C PRO A 12 15.62 14.44 14.55
N LEU A 13 14.90 13.38 14.93
CA LEU A 13 13.98 12.65 14.04
C LEU A 13 12.96 13.57 13.35
N ALA A 14 12.61 14.70 13.98
CA ALA A 14 11.72 15.73 13.43
C ALA A 14 12.31 16.52 12.24
N GLU A 15 13.63 16.54 12.10
CA GLU A 15 14.35 17.28 11.06
C GLU A 15 14.76 16.39 9.87
N LEU A 16 14.57 15.07 9.98
CA LEU A 16 14.84 14.15 8.88
C LEU A 16 13.92 14.41 7.69
N GLN A 17 14.50 14.77 6.55
CA GLN A 17 13.78 15.00 5.30
C GLN A 17 13.43 13.69 4.58
N ILE A 18 12.65 12.82 5.23
CA ILE A 18 12.24 11.51 4.71
C ILE A 18 11.36 11.60 3.43
N HIS A 19 10.91 12.80 3.10
CA HIS A 19 10.13 13.10 1.90
C HIS A 19 10.87 14.03 0.92
N ALA A 20 12.19 14.19 1.06
CA ALA A 20 13.00 14.96 0.13
C ALA A 20 12.78 14.48 -1.31
N THR A 21 12.74 15.43 -2.24
CA THR A 21 12.63 15.14 -3.67
C THR A 21 14.00 14.91 -4.31
N GLU A 22 15.06 15.43 -3.69
CA GLU A 22 16.44 15.23 -4.13
C GLU A 22 16.90 13.81 -3.73
N PRO A 23 17.35 12.97 -4.67
CA PRO A 23 17.65 11.56 -4.41
C PRO A 23 18.69 11.31 -3.31
N ALA A 24 19.77 12.09 -3.23
CA ALA A 24 20.83 11.87 -2.24
C ALA A 24 20.36 12.19 -0.82
N ALA A 25 19.69 13.33 -0.63
CA ALA A 25 19.07 13.74 0.63
C ALA A 25 17.97 12.76 1.05
N PHE A 26 17.14 12.29 0.11
CA PHE A 26 16.14 11.26 0.40
C PHE A 26 16.80 9.97 0.89
N ARG A 27 17.85 9.52 0.20
CA ARG A 27 18.58 8.30 0.55
C ARG A 27 19.20 8.40 1.93
N ASP A 28 19.96 9.45 2.20
CA ASP A 28 20.61 9.67 3.51
C ASP A 28 19.57 9.71 4.64
N ALA A 29 18.50 10.49 4.48
CA ALA A 29 17.46 10.61 5.50
C ALA A 29 16.74 9.28 5.78
N ASN A 30 16.42 8.50 4.74
CA ASN A 30 15.72 7.21 4.92
C ASN A 30 16.64 6.13 5.50
N ARG A 31 17.92 6.10 5.13
CA ARG A 31 18.89 5.17 5.72
C ARG A 31 19.08 5.46 7.20
N ARG A 32 19.29 6.73 7.57
CA ARG A 32 19.38 7.14 8.99
C ARG A 32 18.16 6.71 9.78
N LEU A 33 16.96 6.93 9.23
CA LEU A 33 15.71 6.49 9.85
C LEU A 33 15.70 4.98 10.08
N LEU A 34 15.96 4.19 9.04
CA LEU A 34 15.93 2.72 9.12
C LEU A 34 16.99 2.19 10.08
N THR A 35 18.20 2.75 10.09
CA THR A 35 19.26 2.40 11.05
C THR A 35 18.83 2.66 12.48
N VAL A 36 18.25 3.83 12.77
CA VAL A 36 17.75 4.15 14.12
C VAL A 36 16.61 3.19 14.52
N LEU A 37 15.68 2.91 13.61
CA LEU A 37 14.61 1.95 13.88
C LEU A 37 15.16 0.56 14.17
N GLN A 38 16.12 0.08 13.37
CA GLN A 38 16.78 -1.22 13.58
C GLN A 38 17.49 -1.29 14.92
N GLN A 39 18.24 -0.25 15.29
CA GLN A 39 18.92 -0.19 16.59
C GLN A 39 17.95 -0.20 17.77
N LYS A 40 16.74 0.37 17.61
CA LYS A 40 15.75 0.48 18.69
C LYS A 40 14.84 -0.73 18.79
N THR A 41 14.48 -1.35 17.67
CA THR A 41 13.51 -2.46 17.65
C THR A 41 14.16 -3.82 17.44
N GLY A 42 15.41 -3.88 16.97
CA GLY A 42 16.06 -5.12 16.54
C GLY A 42 15.44 -5.73 15.27
N CYS A 43 14.44 -5.07 14.66
CA CYS A 43 13.78 -5.59 13.47
C CYS A 43 14.66 -5.44 12.23
N ALA A 44 14.68 -6.45 11.37
CA ALA A 44 15.35 -6.42 10.07
C ALA A 44 14.40 -6.03 8.92
N VAL A 45 13.09 -6.16 9.12
CA VAL A 45 12.06 -5.89 8.11
C VAL A 45 11.21 -4.71 8.57
N PHE A 46 11.09 -3.70 7.70
CA PHE A 46 10.27 -2.50 7.95
C PHE A 46 9.18 -2.37 6.88
N VAL A 47 7.99 -1.96 7.32
CA VAL A 47 6.84 -1.77 6.42
C VAL A 47 6.61 -0.28 6.16
N ASP A 48 6.81 0.14 4.92
CA ASP A 48 6.41 1.47 4.47
C ASP A 48 4.98 1.46 3.93
N SER A 49 4.05 2.10 4.66
CA SER A 49 2.64 2.19 4.28
C SER A 49 2.28 3.44 3.45
N SER A 50 3.29 4.18 3.00
CA SER A 50 3.16 5.36 2.14
C SER A 50 2.55 4.99 0.79
N LYS A 51 1.61 5.81 0.31
CA LYS A 51 0.87 5.54 -0.96
C LYS A 51 1.41 6.33 -2.16
N LYS A 52 2.56 6.98 -2.01
CA LYS A 52 3.16 7.87 -3.01
C LYS A 52 4.08 7.06 -3.94
N LEU A 53 3.77 7.08 -5.24
CA LEU A 53 4.59 6.39 -6.25
C LEU A 53 6.00 6.97 -6.37
N SER A 54 6.16 8.28 -6.19
CA SER A 54 7.48 8.94 -6.20
C SER A 54 8.41 8.40 -5.12
N ARG A 55 7.90 8.19 -3.91
CA ARG A 55 8.66 7.60 -2.80
C ARG A 55 9.09 6.17 -3.11
N LEU A 56 8.19 5.35 -3.65
CA LEU A 56 8.52 3.99 -4.06
C LEU A 56 9.65 3.97 -5.11
N LYS A 57 9.62 4.88 -6.09
CA LYS A 57 10.69 5.00 -7.10
C LYS A 57 12.05 5.28 -6.45
N LEU A 58 12.11 6.22 -5.50
CA LEU A 58 13.36 6.56 -4.81
C LEU A 58 13.87 5.41 -3.93
N LEU A 59 12.97 4.69 -3.25
CA LEU A 59 13.34 3.50 -2.46
C LEU A 59 13.89 2.38 -3.35
N LEU A 60 13.27 2.12 -4.51
CA LEU A 60 13.74 1.10 -5.47
C LEU A 60 15.08 1.45 -6.14
N GLN A 61 15.49 2.73 -6.10
CA GLN A 61 16.77 3.20 -6.63
C GLN A 61 17.90 3.15 -5.60
N ASP A 62 17.61 2.83 -4.35
CA ASP A 62 18.62 2.66 -3.32
C ASP A 62 19.20 1.23 -3.40
N PRO A 63 20.48 1.05 -3.79
CA PRO A 63 21.08 -0.27 -3.91
C PRO A 63 21.29 -0.97 -2.57
N ASP A 64 21.27 -0.24 -1.45
CA ASP A 64 21.48 -0.80 -0.11
C ASP A 64 20.16 -1.21 0.55
N LEU A 65 19.02 -1.02 -0.13
CA LEU A 65 17.71 -1.43 0.35
C LEU A 65 17.14 -2.59 -0.47
N GLN A 66 16.79 -3.68 0.21
CA GLN A 66 15.96 -4.73 -0.36
C GLN A 66 14.48 -4.33 -0.23
N VAL A 67 13.91 -3.82 -1.31
CA VAL A 67 12.51 -3.38 -1.34
C VAL A 67 11.61 -4.45 -1.95
N LEU A 68 10.60 -4.89 -1.20
CA LEU A 68 9.52 -5.75 -1.70
C LEU A 68 8.21 -4.93 -1.85
N PRO A 69 7.85 -4.49 -3.07
CA PRO A 69 6.57 -3.84 -3.29
C PRO A 69 5.40 -4.82 -3.18
N VAL A 70 4.41 -4.48 -2.33
CA VAL A 70 3.11 -5.17 -2.27
C VAL A 70 2.04 -4.29 -2.92
N HIS A 71 1.70 -4.59 -4.17
CA HIS A 71 0.72 -3.87 -4.97
C HIS A 71 -0.69 -4.38 -4.70
N ILE A 72 -1.35 -3.80 -3.70
CA ILE A 72 -2.75 -4.13 -3.37
C ILE A 72 -3.69 -3.38 -4.31
N VAL A 73 -4.50 -4.13 -5.06
CA VAL A 73 -5.48 -3.61 -6.01
C VAL A 73 -6.89 -3.99 -5.56
N ARG A 74 -7.80 -3.02 -5.49
CA ARG A 74 -9.21 -3.23 -5.18
C ARG A 74 -10.07 -3.10 -6.42
N ARG A 75 -11.21 -3.79 -6.48
CA ARG A 75 -12.19 -3.57 -7.55
C ARG A 75 -12.59 -2.09 -7.67
N PRO A 76 -12.67 -1.55 -8.89
CA PRO A 76 -12.99 -0.14 -9.12
C PRO A 76 -14.38 0.22 -8.57
N GLU A 77 -15.36 -0.68 -8.57
CA GLU A 77 -16.68 -0.43 -7.97
C GLU A 77 -16.57 -0.08 -6.48
N GLY A 78 -15.71 -0.78 -5.74
CA GLY A 78 -15.49 -0.54 -4.31
C GLY A 78 -14.78 0.79 -4.04
N VAL A 79 -13.80 1.15 -4.88
CA VAL A 79 -13.07 2.42 -4.78
C VAL A 79 -13.98 3.60 -5.10
N VAL A 80 -14.71 3.53 -6.21
CA VAL A 80 -15.65 4.56 -6.65
C VAL A 80 -16.74 4.78 -5.60
N CYS A 81 -17.40 3.71 -5.14
CA CYS A 81 -18.41 3.79 -4.10
C CYS A 81 -17.89 4.42 -2.80
N SER A 82 -16.66 4.09 -2.38
CA SER A 82 -16.06 4.65 -1.18
C SER A 82 -15.78 6.15 -1.27
N ASN A 83 -15.62 6.71 -2.47
CA ASN A 83 -15.34 8.12 -2.69
C ASN A 83 -16.59 8.93 -3.01
N ILE A 84 -17.62 8.33 -3.64
CA ILE A 84 -18.96 8.94 -3.72
C ILE A 84 -19.50 9.24 -2.32
N ALA A 85 -19.29 8.33 -1.37
CA ALA A 85 -19.65 8.56 0.04
C ALA A 85 -18.93 9.75 0.69
N LYS A 86 -17.92 10.33 0.02
CA LYS A 86 -17.18 11.54 0.43
C LYS A 86 -17.52 12.75 -0.45
N GLY A 87 -18.61 12.69 -1.22
CA GLY A 87 -19.07 13.76 -2.10
C GLY A 87 -18.34 13.84 -3.45
N ARG A 88 -17.52 12.84 -3.82
CA ARG A 88 -16.76 12.88 -5.09
C ARG A 88 -17.58 12.35 -6.28
N PRO A 89 -17.50 12.98 -7.46
CA PRO A 89 -18.13 12.46 -8.67
C PRO A 89 -17.57 11.11 -9.10
N TRP A 90 -18.45 10.16 -9.43
CA TRP A 90 -18.05 8.77 -9.70
C TRP A 90 -17.18 8.60 -10.96
N ARG A 91 -17.37 9.46 -11.98
CA ARG A 91 -16.61 9.41 -13.25
C ARG A 91 -15.17 9.88 -13.03
N GLU A 92 -15.00 11.03 -12.39
CA GLU A 92 -13.68 11.58 -12.04
C GLU A 92 -12.89 10.63 -11.14
N GLU A 93 -13.56 9.97 -10.19
CA GLU A 93 -12.92 8.97 -9.34
C GLU A 93 -12.48 7.74 -10.16
N LEU A 94 -13.31 7.26 -11.09
CA LEU A 94 -12.96 6.13 -11.95
C LEU A 94 -11.75 6.45 -12.84
N GLU A 95 -11.73 7.65 -13.44
CA GLU A 95 -10.60 8.12 -14.24
C GLU A 95 -9.34 8.28 -13.39
N THR A 96 -9.47 8.87 -12.21
CA THR A 96 -8.37 9.02 -11.25
C THR A 96 -7.83 7.67 -10.80
N TYR A 97 -8.70 6.69 -10.57
CA TYR A 97 -8.33 5.32 -10.26
C TYR A 97 -7.46 4.71 -11.36
N HIS A 98 -7.89 4.75 -12.63
CA HIS A 98 -7.10 4.22 -13.75
C HIS A 98 -5.81 5.00 -14.02
N ARG A 99 -5.85 6.34 -13.95
CA ARG A 99 -4.68 7.21 -14.10
C ARG A 99 -3.62 6.92 -13.05
N ASN A 100 -4.03 6.63 -11.82
CA ASN A 100 -3.11 6.24 -10.75
C ASN A 100 -2.60 4.80 -10.92
N LEU A 101 -3.43 3.89 -11.43
CA LEU A 101 -3.07 2.49 -11.53
C LEU A 101 -2.09 2.20 -12.68
N TRP A 102 -2.21 2.91 -13.79
CA TRP A 102 -1.33 2.76 -14.95
C TRP A 102 0.18 2.88 -14.64
N PRO A 103 0.68 3.99 -14.05
CA PRO A 103 2.10 4.15 -13.77
C PRO A 103 2.62 3.18 -12.70
N ARG A 104 1.74 2.59 -11.87
CA ARG A 104 2.11 1.53 -10.92
C ARG A 104 2.42 0.23 -11.67
N TYR A 105 1.58 -0.16 -12.63
CA TYR A 105 1.87 -1.31 -13.49
C TYR A 105 3.11 -1.08 -14.36
N ASP A 106 3.27 0.12 -14.92
CA ASP A 106 4.43 0.43 -15.75
C ASP A 106 5.74 0.42 -14.96
N LEU A 107 5.75 0.89 -13.72
CA LEU A 107 6.91 0.77 -12.84
C LEU A 107 7.15 -0.69 -12.44
N LEU A 108 6.15 -1.32 -11.81
CA LEU A 108 6.33 -2.61 -11.15
C LEU A 108 6.54 -3.78 -12.10
N ARG A 109 6.20 -3.66 -13.39
CA ARG A 109 6.52 -4.71 -14.37
C ARG A 109 8.02 -4.95 -14.55
N HIS A 110 8.86 -4.01 -14.12
CA HIS A 110 10.32 -4.09 -14.18
C HIS A 110 10.95 -4.45 -12.83
N HIS A 111 10.16 -4.70 -11.79
CA HIS A 111 10.65 -5.01 -10.45
C HIS A 111 9.93 -6.24 -9.87
N PRO A 112 10.62 -7.09 -9.11
CA PRO A 112 9.98 -8.11 -8.29
C PRO A 112 8.93 -7.46 -7.38
N HIS A 113 7.70 -7.97 -7.39
CA HIS A 113 6.62 -7.44 -6.57
C HIS A 113 5.53 -8.49 -6.37
N LEU A 114 4.72 -8.31 -5.31
CA LEU A 114 3.49 -9.06 -5.12
C LEU A 114 2.30 -8.25 -5.59
N LEU A 115 1.51 -8.80 -6.50
CA LEU A 115 0.21 -8.25 -6.88
C LEU A 115 -0.88 -8.93 -6.05
N VAL A 116 -1.56 -8.18 -5.20
CA VAL A 116 -2.57 -8.72 -4.25
C VAL A 116 -3.92 -8.09 -4.53
N SER A 117 -4.99 -8.88 -4.56
CA SER A 117 -6.33 -8.30 -4.60
C SER A 117 -6.82 -8.02 -3.19
N TYR A 118 -7.43 -6.86 -3.00
CA TYR A 118 -8.15 -6.55 -1.76
C TYR A 118 -9.23 -7.60 -1.47
N GLU A 119 -9.88 -8.12 -2.51
CA GLU A 119 -10.93 -9.13 -2.36
C GLU A 119 -10.40 -10.46 -1.85
N SER A 120 -9.26 -10.96 -2.35
CA SER A 120 -8.60 -12.15 -1.80
C SER A 120 -8.12 -11.88 -0.37
N LEU A 121 -7.47 -10.73 -0.13
CA LEU A 121 -7.01 -10.35 1.21
C LEU A 121 -8.15 -10.36 2.24
N CYS A 122 -9.35 -9.91 1.85
CA CYS A 122 -10.49 -9.93 2.77
C CYS A 122 -11.17 -11.29 2.93
N ARG A 123 -11.08 -12.18 1.94
CA ARG A 123 -11.75 -13.49 1.98
C ARG A 123 -10.85 -14.60 2.55
N GLN A 124 -9.56 -14.49 2.30
CA GLN A 124 -8.54 -15.48 2.64
C GLN A 124 -7.31 -14.76 3.24
N PRO A 125 -7.49 -14.01 4.34
CA PRO A 125 -6.42 -13.18 4.89
C PRO A 125 -5.19 -13.99 5.30
N GLU A 126 -5.39 -15.17 5.87
CA GLU A 126 -4.30 -16.09 6.25
C GLU A 126 -3.44 -16.49 5.03
N GLN A 127 -4.07 -16.96 3.95
CA GLN A 127 -3.35 -17.36 2.74
C GLN A 127 -2.59 -16.19 2.11
N VAL A 128 -3.22 -15.01 2.04
CA VAL A 128 -2.61 -13.84 1.41
C VAL A 128 -1.47 -13.29 2.26
N LEU A 129 -1.66 -13.17 3.59
CA LEU A 129 -0.59 -12.76 4.50
C LEU A 129 0.55 -13.78 4.48
N GLY A 130 0.26 -15.08 4.47
CA GLY A 130 1.27 -16.13 4.33
C GLY A 130 2.17 -15.94 3.12
N ARG A 131 1.61 -15.61 1.96
CA ARG A 131 2.40 -15.31 0.75
C ARG A 131 3.23 -14.03 0.88
N ILE A 132 2.71 -13.00 1.55
CA ILE A 132 3.44 -11.75 1.78
C ILE A 132 4.62 -12.01 2.74
N MET A 133 4.38 -12.71 3.84
CA MET A 133 5.40 -13.07 4.82
C MET A 133 6.48 -13.93 4.19
N GLN A 134 6.10 -14.96 3.44
CA GLN A 134 7.04 -15.82 2.71
C GLN A 134 7.92 -15.02 1.75
N ALA A 135 7.33 -14.10 0.96
CA ALA A 135 8.09 -13.25 0.05
C ALA A 135 9.02 -12.26 0.77
N ALA A 136 8.68 -11.87 2.00
CA ALA A 136 9.51 -11.06 2.88
C ALA A 136 10.56 -11.89 3.66
N GLY A 137 10.61 -13.21 3.47
CA GLY A 137 11.53 -14.10 4.19
C GLY A 137 11.14 -14.35 5.66
N LEU A 138 9.87 -14.17 6.01
CA LEU A 138 9.35 -14.30 7.37
C LEU A 138 8.32 -15.44 7.46
N ALA A 139 8.19 -16.02 8.66
CA ALA A 139 7.12 -16.96 8.96
C ALA A 139 5.80 -16.22 9.16
N PHE A 140 4.69 -16.81 8.72
CA PHE A 140 3.37 -16.31 9.06
C PHE A 140 3.01 -16.69 10.49
N GLU A 141 2.48 -15.73 11.23
CA GLU A 141 2.02 -15.93 12.60
C GLU A 141 0.50 -15.67 12.66
N PRO A 142 -0.33 -16.64 13.09
CA PRO A 142 -1.78 -16.47 13.11
C PRO A 142 -2.25 -15.25 13.91
N ASP A 143 -1.51 -14.84 14.94
CA ASP A 143 -1.83 -13.68 15.78
C ASP A 143 -1.73 -12.34 15.02
N GLN A 144 -1.09 -12.32 13.85
CA GLN A 144 -1.12 -11.17 12.93
C GLN A 144 -2.53 -10.82 12.45
N LEU A 145 -3.44 -11.81 12.43
CA LEU A 145 -4.85 -11.58 12.11
C LEU A 145 -5.59 -10.86 13.22
N ASP A 146 -5.11 -10.94 14.46
CA ASP A 146 -5.62 -10.17 15.59
C ASP A 146 -4.84 -8.86 15.78
N TRP A 147 -4.64 -8.14 14.67
CA TRP A 147 -3.80 -6.96 14.62
C TRP A 147 -4.15 -5.90 15.68
N THR A 148 -5.41 -5.73 16.12
CA THR A 148 -5.75 -4.71 17.13
C THR A 148 -5.20 -4.98 18.54
N ARG A 149 -4.77 -6.21 18.85
CA ARG A 149 -4.13 -6.54 20.13
C ARG A 149 -2.69 -6.04 20.24
N HIS A 150 -2.06 -5.78 19.10
CA HIS A 150 -0.67 -5.32 19.02
C HIS A 150 -0.60 -3.80 19.18
N GLU A 151 0.53 -3.30 19.65
CA GLU A 151 0.76 -1.87 19.77
C GLU A 151 0.86 -1.21 18.38
N HIS A 152 0.10 -0.13 18.17
CA HIS A 152 0.10 0.63 16.93
C HIS A 152 0.49 2.08 17.16
N HIS A 153 1.61 2.51 16.58
CA HIS A 153 2.01 3.92 16.55
C HIS A 153 1.44 4.64 15.30
N ASN A 154 0.15 4.45 15.01
CA ASN A 154 -0.50 4.98 13.82
C ASN A 154 -0.83 6.48 13.95
N VAL A 155 0.02 7.36 13.43
CA VAL A 155 -0.20 8.82 13.40
C VAL A 155 -1.15 9.24 12.27
N ASN A 156 -1.15 8.52 11.16
CA ASN A 156 -1.96 8.80 9.97
C ASN A 156 -2.54 7.48 9.39
N GLY A 157 -3.35 7.56 8.34
CA GLY A 157 -3.93 6.39 7.67
C GLY A 157 -5.46 6.43 7.64
N ASN A 158 -6.07 5.27 7.37
CA ASN A 158 -7.54 5.18 7.30
C ASN A 158 -8.13 5.35 8.72
N LYS A 159 -9.04 6.31 8.89
CA LYS A 159 -9.72 6.56 10.18
C LYS A 159 -10.30 5.27 10.77
N ARG A 160 -10.91 4.41 9.94
CA ARG A 160 -11.50 3.15 10.41
C ARG A 160 -10.46 2.19 10.99
N THR A 161 -9.28 2.06 10.39
CA THR A 161 -8.24 1.15 10.91
C THR A 161 -7.57 1.74 12.14
N ARG A 162 -7.44 3.07 12.22
CA ARG A 162 -6.84 3.77 13.36
C ARG A 162 -7.72 3.75 14.62
N THR A 163 -9.05 3.69 14.47
CA THR A 163 -9.99 3.75 15.61
C THR A 163 -10.71 2.43 15.87
N SER A 164 -10.47 1.39 15.07
CA SER A 164 -11.12 0.09 15.29
C SER A 164 -10.52 -0.60 16.51
N ARG A 165 -11.39 -1.20 17.31
CA ARG A 165 -11.02 -2.17 18.36
C ARG A 165 -11.28 -3.62 17.95
N ALA A 166 -11.75 -3.83 16.73
CA ALA A 166 -12.02 -5.14 16.16
C ALA A 166 -11.01 -5.43 15.04
N SER A 167 -10.34 -6.58 15.14
CA SER A 167 -9.38 -7.04 14.13
C SER A 167 -10.05 -7.67 12.90
N THR A 168 -11.38 -7.83 12.92
CA THR A 168 -12.09 -8.57 11.87
C THR A 168 -11.91 -7.92 10.50
N ILE A 169 -11.21 -8.62 9.61
CA ILE A 169 -11.05 -8.24 8.21
C ILE A 169 -12.33 -8.63 7.48
N ARG A 170 -13.04 -7.64 6.91
CA ARG A 170 -14.30 -7.86 6.19
C ARG A 170 -14.26 -7.22 4.81
N LEU A 171 -14.80 -7.95 3.85
CA LEU A 171 -14.98 -7.45 2.49
C LEU A 171 -16.09 -6.39 2.47
N ASP A 172 -15.77 -5.18 2.02
CA ASP A 172 -16.76 -4.11 1.83
C ASP A 172 -17.38 -4.16 0.41
N GLU A 173 -18.60 -4.69 0.34
CA GLU A 173 -19.40 -4.82 -0.88
C GLU A 173 -20.57 -3.82 -0.98
N ARG A 174 -20.55 -2.70 -0.22
CA ARG A 174 -21.62 -1.69 -0.26
C ARG A 174 -21.92 -1.15 -1.65
N TRP A 175 -20.94 -1.19 -2.56
CA TRP A 175 -21.08 -0.83 -3.97
C TRP A 175 -22.19 -1.61 -4.69
N ARG A 176 -22.54 -2.83 -4.24
CA ARG A 176 -23.65 -3.61 -4.81
C ARG A 176 -25.01 -2.95 -4.62
N ARG A 177 -25.19 -2.23 -3.51
CA ARG A 177 -26.43 -1.56 -3.13
C ARG A 177 -26.40 -0.07 -3.46
N GLN A 178 -25.25 0.58 -3.34
CA GLN A 178 -25.11 2.03 -3.53
C GLN A 178 -24.91 2.47 -4.98
N LEU A 179 -24.34 1.60 -5.84
CA LEU A 179 -24.16 1.93 -7.26
C LEU A 179 -25.33 1.40 -8.09
N SER A 180 -25.85 2.25 -8.97
CA SER A 180 -26.86 1.84 -9.94
C SER A 180 -26.32 0.75 -10.88
N ARG A 181 -27.23 0.00 -11.52
CA ARG A 181 -26.84 -1.03 -12.51
C ARG A 181 -26.04 -0.41 -13.67
N ARG A 182 -26.42 0.79 -14.12
CA ARG A 182 -25.74 1.54 -15.19
C ARG A 182 -24.32 1.96 -14.78
N GLN A 183 -24.14 2.47 -13.56
CA GLN A 183 -22.81 2.84 -13.03
C GLN A 183 -21.89 1.62 -12.95
N ARG A 184 -22.40 0.49 -12.42
CA ARG A 184 -21.62 -0.76 -12.33
C ARG A 184 -21.20 -1.27 -13.70
N LEU A 185 -22.11 -1.24 -14.69
CA LEU A 185 -21.77 -1.63 -16.05
C LEU A 185 -20.70 -0.73 -16.65
N ALA A 186 -20.84 0.60 -16.54
CA ALA A 186 -19.85 1.55 -17.04
C ALA A 186 -18.48 1.35 -16.41
N ILE A 187 -18.42 1.13 -15.10
CA ILE A 187 -17.17 0.85 -14.37
C ILE A 187 -16.51 -0.44 -14.89
N ARG A 188 -17.29 -1.50 -15.09
CA ARG A 188 -16.77 -2.79 -15.62
C ARG A 188 -16.23 -2.66 -17.03
N LEU A 189 -16.92 -1.93 -17.91
CA LEU A 189 -16.46 -1.68 -19.27
C LEU A 189 -15.16 -0.86 -19.28
N ALA A 190 -15.08 0.18 -18.45
CA ALA A 190 -13.86 0.97 -18.30
C ALA A 190 -12.69 0.11 -17.77
N GLN A 191 -12.96 -0.77 -16.81
CA GLN A 191 -11.97 -1.70 -16.27
C GLN A 191 -11.51 -2.73 -17.31
N ALA A 192 -12.42 -3.26 -18.13
CA ALA A 192 -12.07 -4.17 -19.22
C ALA A 192 -11.20 -3.47 -20.26
N ARG A 193 -11.58 -2.26 -20.68
CA ARG A 193 -10.77 -1.40 -21.56
C ARG A 193 -9.39 -1.13 -20.98
N PHE A 194 -9.29 -0.82 -19.69
CA PHE A 194 -8.01 -0.60 -19.01
C PHE A 194 -7.12 -1.86 -19.06
N ARG A 195 -7.66 -3.03 -18.75
CA ARG A 195 -6.93 -4.31 -18.82
C ARG A 195 -6.48 -4.65 -20.24
N LEU A 196 -7.34 -4.42 -21.23
CA LEU A 196 -6.98 -4.59 -22.64
C LEU A 196 -5.82 -3.68 -23.03
N ARG A 197 -5.83 -2.40 -22.58
CA ARG A 197 -4.71 -1.48 -22.82
C ARG A 197 -3.41 -1.95 -22.16
N LEU A 198 -3.47 -2.49 -20.94
CA LEU A 198 -2.28 -3.08 -20.29
C LEU A 198 -1.75 -4.28 -21.08
N LEU A 199 -2.63 -5.15 -21.57
CA LEU A 199 -2.25 -6.28 -22.40
C LEU A 199 -1.59 -5.83 -23.70
N LEU A 200 -2.22 -4.91 -24.43
CA LEU A 200 -1.70 -4.42 -25.71
C LEU A 200 -0.40 -3.64 -25.56
N ARG A 201 -0.23 -2.84 -24.50
CA ARG A 201 0.95 -1.99 -24.32
C ARG A 201 2.12 -2.69 -23.65
N PHE A 202 1.85 -3.59 -22.71
CA PHE A 202 2.85 -4.20 -21.85
C PHE A 202 2.86 -5.73 -21.88
N GLY A 203 1.95 -6.39 -22.60
CA GLY A 203 1.77 -7.84 -22.54
C GLY A 203 1.22 -8.33 -21.20
N LEU A 204 0.69 -7.43 -20.36
CA LEU A 204 0.29 -7.73 -18.99
C LEU A 204 -1.20 -8.05 -18.89
N TRP A 205 -1.51 -9.22 -18.31
CA TRP A 205 -2.84 -9.55 -17.81
C TRP A 205 -2.80 -9.72 -16.29
N PRO A 206 -3.12 -8.67 -15.50
CA PRO A 206 -2.98 -8.73 -14.05
C PRO A 206 -3.81 -9.86 -13.42
N ARG A 207 -3.11 -10.81 -12.79
CA ARG A 207 -3.70 -11.91 -12.01
C ARG A 207 -3.29 -11.72 -10.54
N PRO A 208 -4.01 -10.86 -9.79
CA PRO A 208 -3.69 -10.67 -8.39
C PRO A 208 -3.89 -11.97 -7.61
N LEU A 209 -3.05 -12.17 -6.60
CA LEU A 209 -3.23 -13.15 -5.53
C LEU A 209 -4.56 -12.90 -4.79
#